data_AF-A0A376X3R9-F1
#
_entry.id   AF-A0A376X3R9-F1
#
_cell.length_a   1.000
_cell.length_b   1.000
_cell.length_c   1.000
_cell.angle_alpha   90.00
_cell.angle_beta   90.00
_cell.angle_gamma   90.00
#
_symmetry.space_group_name_H-M   'P 1'
#
loop_
_entity.id
_entity.type
_entity.pdbx_description
1 polymer ?
#
loop_
_entity_poly.entity_id
_entity_poly.type
_entity_poly.pdbx_seq_one_letter_code
_entity_poly.pdbx_strand_id
1 'polypeptide(L)'
;MDALSRLLMLNAPQGTIDKNCVLGSDWQLPHGAGELSVIRWHALTQGAAKLEMPTGEIFTLRPGNVVLLPQNSAHRLSHVDNESTCIVCGTLRLQHSARYFLTSLPETLFLAPVNHSVEYNWLREAIPFLQQESRSAMPGVDALCSQICATFFTLAVREWIAQVNTEKKHSQFASASTSWCGNTANAGNARTRLDRRIAGQHRSHVPGQVLPSFSVMFPEPRRWLY
;
A
#
# COMPACT_ATOMS: atom_id res chain seq x y z
N MET A 1 26.83 8.52 -4.56
CA MET A 1 25.47 8.07 -4.93
C MET A 1 25.06 7.00 -3.94
N ASP A 2 23.91 7.14 -3.28
CA ASP A 2 23.36 6.11 -2.38
C ASP A 2 22.81 4.90 -3.15
N ALA A 3 22.47 3.84 -2.41
CA ALA A 3 22.04 2.56 -2.99
C ALA A 3 20.72 2.65 -3.78
N LEU A 4 19.75 3.44 -3.30
CA LEU A 4 18.45 3.59 -3.98
C LEU A 4 18.63 4.39 -5.28
N SER A 5 19.38 5.49 -5.23
CA SER A 5 19.74 6.26 -6.44
C SER A 5 20.43 5.39 -7.48
N ARG A 6 21.39 4.55 -7.07
CA ARG A 6 22.09 3.62 -7.97
C ARG A 6 21.14 2.58 -8.55
N LEU A 7 20.23 2.02 -7.74
CA LEU A 7 19.24 1.05 -8.20
C LEU A 7 18.34 1.64 -9.28
N LEU A 8 17.79 2.83 -9.04
CA LEU A 8 16.91 3.50 -9.99
C LEU A 8 17.66 3.82 -11.29
N MET A 9 18.87 4.37 -11.20
CA MET A 9 19.69 4.68 -12.37
C MET A 9 19.97 3.43 -13.22
N LEU A 10 20.33 2.30 -12.61
CA LEU A 10 20.65 1.07 -13.33
C LEU A 10 19.44 0.39 -13.96
N ASN A 11 18.24 0.58 -13.40
CA ASN A 11 17.02 -0.08 -13.86
C ASN A 11 16.19 0.74 -14.84
N ALA A 12 16.62 1.96 -15.18
CA ALA A 12 16.03 2.86 -16.18
C ALA A 12 14.48 2.83 -16.18
N PRO A 13 13.82 3.40 -15.16
CA PRO A 13 12.38 3.27 -14.97
C PRO A 13 11.61 3.87 -16.14
N GLN A 14 10.62 3.13 -16.65
CA GLN A 14 9.76 3.54 -17.77
C GLN A 14 8.31 3.62 -17.29
N GLY A 15 7.75 4.83 -17.27
CA GLY A 15 6.43 5.10 -16.72
C GLY A 15 5.38 5.37 -17.80
N THR A 16 4.19 4.80 -17.63
CA THR A 16 3.03 5.04 -18.51
C THR A 16 1.76 5.35 -17.69
N ILE A 17 0.79 6.01 -18.34
CA ILE A 17 -0.57 6.14 -17.84
C ILE A 17 -1.46 5.29 -18.74
N ASP A 18 -2.14 4.32 -18.14
CA ASP A 18 -2.88 3.30 -18.87
C ASP A 18 -4.38 3.63 -18.96
N LYS A 19 -4.94 4.26 -17.92
CA LYS A 19 -6.38 4.59 -17.86
C LYS A 19 -6.66 5.87 -17.09
N ASN A 20 -7.57 6.67 -17.64
CA ASN A 20 -8.17 7.86 -17.02
C ASN A 20 -9.69 7.64 -16.95
N CYS A 21 -10.24 7.34 -15.78
CA CYS A 21 -11.65 6.97 -15.65
C CYS A 21 -12.39 7.97 -14.75
N VAL A 22 -13.45 8.58 -15.29
CA VAL A 22 -14.48 9.25 -14.50
C VAL A 22 -15.58 8.23 -14.24
N LEU A 23 -15.78 7.88 -12.96
CA LEU A 23 -16.64 6.78 -12.53
C LEU A 23 -17.79 7.32 -11.69
N GLY A 24 -19.00 6.83 -11.98
CA GLY A 24 -20.24 7.16 -11.27
C GLY A 24 -20.37 6.41 -9.94
N SER A 25 -21.57 5.94 -9.60
CA SER A 25 -21.80 5.10 -8.42
C SER A 25 -21.56 3.60 -8.72
N ASP A 26 -21.34 2.80 -7.67
CA ASP A 26 -21.38 1.33 -7.68
C ASP A 26 -20.40 0.63 -8.64
N TRP A 27 -19.36 1.32 -9.08
CA TRP A 27 -18.36 0.73 -9.96
C TRP A 27 -17.39 -0.18 -9.20
N GLN A 28 -16.88 -1.17 -9.92
CA GLN A 28 -15.76 -2.00 -9.50
C GLN A 28 -14.81 -2.19 -10.68
N LEU A 29 -13.52 -2.03 -10.42
CA LEU A 29 -12.46 -2.18 -11.41
C LEU A 29 -11.47 -3.25 -10.93
N PRO A 30 -11.67 -4.52 -11.31
CA PRO A 30 -10.73 -5.58 -11.02
C PRO A 30 -9.48 -5.50 -11.90
N HIS A 31 -8.31 -5.76 -11.32
CA HIS A 31 -7.05 -5.95 -12.04
C HIS A 31 -6.47 -7.33 -11.72
N GLY A 32 -6.04 -8.04 -12.76
CA GLY A 32 -5.28 -9.27 -12.62
C GLY A 32 -3.82 -8.99 -12.19
N ALA A 33 -3.17 -10.02 -11.66
CA ALA A 33 -1.74 -9.98 -11.40
C ALA A 33 -0.97 -9.77 -12.72
N GLY A 34 0.12 -9.00 -12.68
CA GLY A 34 0.95 -8.72 -13.85
C GLY A 34 2.40 -9.18 -13.69
N GLU A 35 3.28 -8.66 -14.54
CA GLU A 35 4.71 -8.97 -14.50
C GLU A 35 5.41 -8.39 -13.27
N LEU A 36 6.33 -9.15 -12.68
CA LEU A 36 7.14 -8.74 -11.51
C LEU A 36 8.21 -7.69 -11.80
N SER A 37 8.34 -7.24 -13.05
CA SER A 37 9.16 -6.10 -13.46
C SER A 37 8.33 -4.82 -13.66
N VAL A 38 7.02 -4.90 -13.46
CA VAL A 38 6.08 -3.80 -13.67
C VAL A 38 5.41 -3.47 -12.35
N ILE A 39 5.59 -2.26 -11.88
CA ILE A 39 4.91 -1.73 -10.72
C ILE A 39 3.63 -1.08 -11.22
N ARG A 40 2.47 -1.49 -10.70
CA ARG A 40 1.22 -0.79 -10.99
C ARG A 40 0.95 0.24 -9.92
N TRP A 41 0.42 1.39 -10.30
CA TRP A 41 0.05 2.43 -9.34
C TRP A 41 -1.32 3.02 -9.66
N HIS A 42 -1.97 3.52 -8.61
CA HIS A 42 -3.27 4.17 -8.68
C HIS A 42 -3.26 5.46 -7.87
N ALA A 43 -3.91 6.48 -8.43
CA ALA A 43 -4.11 7.77 -7.78
C ALA A 43 -5.49 8.32 -8.09
N LEU A 44 -6.00 9.19 -7.22
CA LEU A 44 -7.27 9.88 -7.45
C LEU A 44 -7.02 11.36 -7.67
N THR A 45 -7.76 11.96 -8.60
CA THR A 45 -7.85 13.42 -8.72
C THR A 45 -9.14 13.97 -8.13
N GLN A 46 -10.14 13.13 -7.91
CA GLN A 46 -11.42 13.49 -7.29
C GLN A 46 -12.06 12.29 -6.58
N GLY A 47 -12.80 12.54 -5.50
CA GLY A 47 -13.61 11.56 -4.79
C GLY A 47 -12.81 10.66 -3.85
N ALA A 48 -13.25 9.42 -3.69
CA ALA A 48 -12.59 8.40 -2.88
C ALA A 48 -12.78 7.01 -3.51
N ALA A 49 -11.84 6.10 -3.27
CA ALA A 49 -11.93 4.72 -3.73
C ALA A 49 -11.37 3.77 -2.68
N LYS A 50 -11.88 2.55 -2.64
CA LYS A 50 -11.29 1.44 -1.89
C LYS A 50 -10.39 0.65 -2.82
N LEU A 51 -9.20 0.30 -2.35
CA LEU A 51 -8.35 -0.73 -2.94
C LEU A 51 -8.41 -1.96 -2.05
N GLU A 52 -8.87 -3.07 -2.60
CA GLU A 52 -9.01 -4.35 -1.92
C GLU A 52 -7.98 -5.34 -2.48
N MET A 53 -7.14 -5.87 -1.59
CA MET A 53 -6.18 -6.91 -1.90
C MET A 53 -6.82 -8.31 -1.74
N PRO A 54 -6.35 -9.33 -2.48
CA PRO A 54 -6.81 -10.71 -2.32
C PRO A 54 -6.56 -11.28 -0.92
N THR A 55 -5.61 -10.71 -0.18
CA THR A 55 -5.30 -11.00 1.21
C THR A 55 -6.39 -10.53 2.18
N GLY A 56 -7.34 -9.71 1.72
CA GLY A 56 -8.40 -9.10 2.52
C GLY A 56 -8.05 -7.72 3.07
N GLU A 57 -6.84 -7.22 2.83
CA GLU A 57 -6.45 -5.85 3.19
C GLU A 57 -7.23 -4.84 2.34
N ILE A 58 -7.76 -3.80 3.00
CA ILE A 58 -8.53 -2.74 2.34
C ILE A 58 -7.90 -1.40 2.68
N PHE A 59 -7.65 -0.60 1.65
CA PHE A 59 -7.09 0.73 1.77
C PHE A 59 -8.03 1.76 1.16
N THR A 60 -8.19 2.91 1.81
CA THR A 60 -8.96 4.02 1.25
C THR A 60 -8.03 5.01 0.58
N LEU A 61 -8.26 5.25 -0.70
CA LEU A 61 -7.52 6.21 -1.52
C LEU A 61 -8.28 7.52 -1.61
N ARG A 62 -7.54 8.63 -1.51
CA ARG A 62 -8.04 10.00 -1.66
C ARG A 62 -7.07 10.82 -2.51
N PRO A 63 -7.53 11.96 -3.08
CA PRO A 63 -6.64 12.88 -3.77
C PRO A 63 -5.47 13.33 -2.91
N GLY A 64 -4.28 13.36 -3.53
CA GLY A 64 -3.02 13.62 -2.83
C GLY A 64 -2.40 12.37 -2.20
N ASN A 65 -2.92 11.17 -2.50
CA ASN A 65 -2.27 9.91 -2.17
C ASN A 65 -2.03 9.09 -3.44
N VAL A 66 -0.97 8.27 -3.42
CA VAL A 66 -0.69 7.29 -4.47
C VAL A 66 -0.43 5.95 -3.80
N VAL A 67 -1.05 4.91 -4.33
CA VAL A 67 -0.76 3.53 -3.98
C VAL A 67 0.03 2.87 -5.09
N LEU A 68 1.10 2.17 -4.74
CA LEU A 68 1.92 1.41 -5.66
C LEU A 68 1.93 -0.06 -5.24
N LEU A 69 1.91 -0.95 -6.22
CA LEU A 69 1.90 -2.41 -6.07
C LEU A 69 3.19 -2.96 -6.68
N PRO A 70 4.29 -3.08 -5.91
CA PRO A 70 5.61 -3.38 -6.46
C PRO A 70 5.71 -4.73 -7.16
N GLN A 71 4.91 -5.71 -6.73
CA GLN A 71 4.83 -7.06 -7.31
C GLN A 71 3.65 -7.20 -8.27
N ASN A 72 2.96 -6.10 -8.60
CA ASN A 72 1.84 -6.07 -9.53
C ASN A 72 0.69 -7.03 -9.18
N SER A 73 0.47 -7.24 -7.89
CA SER A 73 -0.54 -8.19 -7.39
C SER A 73 -1.94 -7.87 -7.92
N ALA A 74 -2.74 -8.92 -8.08
CA ALA A 74 -4.16 -8.76 -8.36
C ALA A 74 -4.81 -7.93 -7.25
N HIS A 75 -5.76 -7.09 -7.59
CA HIS A 75 -6.48 -6.25 -6.62
C HIS A 75 -7.75 -5.72 -7.27
N ARG A 76 -8.61 -5.10 -6.48
CA ARG A 76 -9.86 -4.49 -6.93
C ARG A 76 -9.92 -3.05 -6.44
N LEU A 77 -10.25 -2.14 -7.34
CA LEU A 77 -10.70 -0.81 -6.96
C LEU A 77 -12.23 -0.80 -6.91
N SER A 78 -12.80 -0.19 -5.89
CA SER A 78 -14.25 -0.06 -5.73
C SER A 78 -14.63 1.34 -5.23
N HIS A 79 -15.87 1.71 -5.51
CA HIS A 79 -16.47 2.96 -5.10
C HIS A 79 -16.52 3.18 -3.57
N VAL A 80 -16.40 4.43 -3.14
CA VAL A 80 -16.59 4.85 -1.74
C VAL A 80 -17.50 6.08 -1.73
N ASP A 81 -18.69 5.95 -1.15
CA ASP A 81 -19.71 7.01 -0.98
C ASP A 81 -20.20 7.62 -2.31
N ASN A 82 -21.42 8.15 -2.37
CA ASN A 82 -22.11 8.45 -3.65
C ASN A 82 -21.58 9.67 -4.46
N GLU A 83 -20.27 9.91 -4.46
CA GLU A 83 -19.59 10.98 -5.17
C GLU A 83 -18.92 10.49 -6.46
N SER A 84 -18.83 11.37 -7.47
CA SER A 84 -18.09 11.08 -8.70
C SER A 84 -16.60 10.90 -8.38
N THR A 85 -16.02 9.79 -8.82
CA THR A 85 -14.61 9.46 -8.57
C THR A 85 -13.82 9.54 -9.87
N CYS A 86 -12.65 10.21 -9.84
CA CYS A 86 -11.74 10.25 -10.98
C CYS A 86 -10.44 9.52 -10.62
N ILE A 87 -10.19 8.38 -11.28
CA ILE A 87 -9.03 7.52 -11.04
C ILE A 87 -8.05 7.61 -12.21
N VAL A 88 -6.77 7.66 -11.85
CA VAL A 88 -5.63 7.55 -12.74
C VAL A 88 -4.90 6.26 -12.43
N CYS A 89 -4.77 5.41 -13.45
CA CYS A 89 -3.99 4.18 -13.38
C CYS A 89 -2.77 4.32 -14.27
N GLY A 90 -1.63 3.86 -13.79
CA GLY A 90 -0.42 3.77 -14.60
C GLY A 90 0.48 2.63 -14.17
N THR A 91 1.57 2.49 -14.90
CA THR A 91 2.62 1.53 -14.58
C THR A 91 3.99 2.19 -14.57
N LEU A 92 4.92 1.55 -13.86
CA LEU A 92 6.33 1.84 -13.87
C LEU A 92 7.07 0.53 -14.09
N ARG A 93 7.64 0.36 -15.28
CA ARG A 93 8.46 -0.79 -15.64
C ARG A 93 9.91 -0.55 -15.25
N LEU A 94 10.50 -1.52 -14.59
CA LEU A 94 11.93 -1.62 -14.34
C LEU A 94 12.54 -2.74 -15.19
N GLN A 95 13.86 -2.79 -15.28
CA GLN A 95 14.55 -3.96 -15.83
C GLN A 95 14.25 -5.23 -15.00
N HIS A 96 14.29 -6.39 -15.65
CA HIS A 96 14.04 -7.69 -15.01
C HIS A 96 14.98 -7.99 -13.83
N SER A 97 16.17 -7.38 -13.80
CA SER A 97 17.13 -7.46 -12.70
C SER A 97 16.60 -6.87 -11.39
N ALA A 98 15.64 -5.93 -11.45
CA ALA A 98 14.98 -5.37 -10.27
C ALA A 98 14.04 -6.35 -9.56
N ARG A 99 13.72 -7.51 -10.16
CA ARG A 99 12.71 -8.44 -9.63
C ARG A 99 12.91 -8.78 -8.16
N TYR A 100 14.14 -9.12 -7.75
CA TYR A 100 14.44 -9.48 -6.37
C TYR A 100 14.25 -8.32 -5.40
N PHE A 101 14.59 -7.10 -5.84
CA PHE A 101 14.33 -5.89 -5.07
C PHE A 101 12.83 -5.66 -4.91
N LEU A 102 12.05 -5.75 -6.00
CA LEU A 102 10.60 -5.58 -5.95
C LEU A 102 9.93 -6.61 -5.04
N THR A 103 10.35 -7.87 -5.08
CA THR A 103 9.83 -8.91 -4.17
C THR A 103 10.27 -8.74 -2.71
N SER A 104 11.24 -7.87 -2.41
CA SER A 104 11.65 -7.56 -1.04
C SER A 104 10.85 -6.41 -0.42
N LEU A 105 10.10 -5.66 -1.23
CA LEU A 105 9.19 -4.61 -0.79
C LEU A 105 7.86 -5.23 -0.32
N PRO A 106 7.06 -4.52 0.48
CA PRO A 106 5.69 -4.93 0.79
C PRO A 106 4.83 -5.09 -0.47
N GLU A 107 3.71 -5.81 -0.35
CA GLU A 107 2.75 -5.97 -1.46
C GLU A 107 2.15 -4.63 -1.92
N THR A 108 2.04 -3.70 -0.98
CA THR A 108 1.49 -2.37 -1.21
C THR A 108 2.39 -1.32 -0.58
N LEU A 109 2.78 -0.31 -1.35
CA LEU A 109 3.45 0.90 -0.89
C LEU A 109 2.49 2.07 -0.98
N PHE A 110 2.35 2.81 0.12
CA PHE A 110 1.58 4.04 0.16
C PHE A 110 2.50 5.24 0.17
N LEU A 111 2.22 6.19 -0.73
CA LEU A 111 2.71 7.55 -0.66
C LEU A 111 1.56 8.44 -0.19
N ALA A 112 1.54 8.73 1.11
CA ALA A 112 0.49 9.49 1.77
C ALA A 112 1.11 10.63 2.59
N PRO A 113 1.70 11.65 1.94
CA PRO A 113 2.32 12.76 2.63
C PRO A 113 1.33 13.52 3.51
N VAL A 114 1.85 14.18 4.54
CA VAL A 114 1.06 15.01 5.46
C VAL A 114 0.31 16.09 4.70
N ASN A 115 -0.98 16.25 4.99
CA ASN A 115 -1.83 17.24 4.33
C ASN A 115 -1.18 18.63 4.32
N HIS A 116 -1.24 19.30 3.18
CA HIS A 116 -0.66 20.63 2.93
C HIS A 116 0.88 20.72 3.00
N SER A 117 1.62 19.61 3.13
CA SER A 117 3.08 19.63 2.97
C SER A 117 3.48 19.96 1.52
N VAL A 118 4.75 20.30 1.31
CA VAL A 118 5.29 20.55 -0.04
C VAL A 118 5.13 19.30 -0.92
N GLU A 119 5.41 18.12 -0.38
CA GLU A 119 5.26 16.83 -1.06
C GLU A 119 3.80 16.54 -1.39
N TYR A 120 2.87 16.81 -0.46
CA TYR A 120 1.44 16.66 -0.70
C TYR A 120 0.95 17.56 -1.84
N ASN A 121 1.32 18.85 -1.80
CA ASN A 121 0.92 19.81 -2.82
C ASN A 121 1.52 19.45 -4.19
N TRP A 122 2.81 19.06 -4.23
CA TRP A 122 3.43 18.58 -5.46
C TRP A 122 2.74 17.35 -6.02
N LEU A 123 2.47 16.34 -5.18
CA LEU A 123 1.83 15.09 -5.60
C LEU A 123 0.43 15.34 -6.17
N ARG A 124 -0.33 16.23 -5.52
CA ARG A 124 -1.69 16.60 -5.92
C ARG A 124 -1.74 17.24 -7.31
N GLU A 125 -0.74 18.03 -7.68
CA GLU A 125 -0.64 18.67 -8.99
C GLU A 125 0.05 17.79 -10.05
N ALA A 126 1.00 16.94 -9.63
CA ALA A 126 1.73 16.05 -10.53
C ALA A 126 0.80 15.04 -11.24
N ILE A 127 -0.25 14.56 -10.56
CA ILE A 127 -1.18 13.58 -11.14
C ILE A 127 -2.04 14.20 -12.27
N PRO A 128 -2.77 15.32 -12.07
CA PRO A 128 -3.47 16.02 -13.17
C PRO A 128 -2.53 16.42 -14.31
N PHE A 129 -1.32 16.90 -13.99
CA PHE A 129 -0.31 17.22 -15.00
C PHE A 129 0.03 16.01 -15.87
N LEU A 130 0.30 14.85 -15.24
CA LEU A 130 0.52 13.59 -15.93
C LEU A 130 -0.68 13.20 -16.82
N GLN A 131 -1.91 13.35 -16.33
CA GLN A 131 -3.10 13.08 -17.14
C GLN A 131 -3.17 13.97 -18.37
N GLN A 132 -2.85 15.25 -18.25
CA GLN A 132 -2.83 16.19 -19.36
C GLN A 132 -1.74 15.85 -20.38
N GLU A 133 -0.51 15.60 -19.92
CA GLU A 133 0.62 15.24 -20.79
C GLU A 133 0.30 13.97 -21.59
N SER A 134 -0.23 12.94 -20.94
CA SER A 134 -0.60 11.69 -21.62
C SER A 134 -1.65 11.86 -22.73
N ARG A 135 -2.50 12.90 -22.65
CA ARG A 135 -3.51 13.22 -23.67
C ARG A 135 -2.96 14.08 -24.82
N SER A 136 -1.88 14.82 -24.57
CA SER A 136 -1.40 15.87 -25.47
C SER A 136 -0.50 15.34 -26.61
N ALA A 137 -0.03 14.09 -26.52
CA ALA A 137 0.79 13.40 -27.52
C ALA A 137 2.03 14.17 -28.02
N MET A 138 2.57 15.07 -27.18
CA MET A 138 3.73 15.90 -27.51
C MET A 138 5.04 15.09 -27.43
N PRO A 139 6.06 15.43 -28.25
CA PRO A 139 7.39 14.84 -28.11
C PRO A 139 7.92 15.00 -26.67
N GLY A 140 8.39 13.90 -26.08
CA GLY A 140 8.94 13.88 -24.72
C GLY A 140 7.97 13.43 -23.62
N VAL A 141 6.70 13.15 -23.96
CA VAL A 141 5.70 12.66 -22.99
C VAL A 141 6.20 11.43 -22.21
N ASP A 142 6.81 10.46 -22.88
CA ASP A 142 7.32 9.24 -22.23
C ASP A 142 8.42 9.55 -21.20
N ALA A 143 9.27 10.53 -21.49
CA ALA A 143 10.33 10.95 -20.56
C ALA A 143 9.74 11.62 -19.32
N LEU A 144 8.76 12.50 -19.49
CA LEU A 144 8.05 13.15 -18.39
C LEU A 144 7.29 12.12 -17.53
N CYS A 145 6.52 11.23 -18.16
CA CYS A 145 5.79 10.17 -17.47
C CYS A 145 6.74 9.27 -16.68
N SER A 146 7.85 8.88 -17.28
CA SER A 146 8.87 8.04 -16.63
C SER A 146 9.50 8.74 -15.41
N GLN A 147 9.86 10.02 -15.54
CA GLN A 147 10.47 10.79 -14.45
C GLN A 147 9.52 10.97 -13.26
N ILE A 148 8.26 11.32 -13.52
CA ILE A 148 7.29 11.55 -12.44
C ILE A 148 6.91 10.21 -11.78
N CYS A 149 6.66 9.16 -12.55
CA CYS A 149 6.37 7.82 -11.99
C CYS A 149 7.55 7.29 -11.17
N ALA A 150 8.79 7.48 -11.64
CA ALA A 150 9.99 7.13 -10.88
C ALA A 150 10.08 7.93 -9.57
N THR A 151 9.67 9.20 -9.58
CA THR A 151 9.62 10.04 -8.38
C THR A 151 8.60 9.50 -7.37
N PHE A 152 7.40 9.12 -7.80
CA PHE A 152 6.40 8.48 -6.92
C PHE A 152 6.95 7.23 -6.23
N PHE A 153 7.55 6.34 -7.02
CA PHE A 153 8.14 5.11 -6.49
C PHE A 153 9.29 5.38 -5.52
N THR A 154 10.17 6.33 -5.86
CA THR A 154 11.29 6.71 -4.99
C THR A 154 10.81 7.27 -3.65
N LEU A 155 9.80 8.14 -3.67
CA LEU A 155 9.22 8.70 -2.44
C LEU A 155 8.57 7.62 -1.58
N ALA A 156 7.79 6.72 -2.19
CA ALA A 156 7.13 5.63 -1.47
C ALA A 156 8.14 4.66 -0.83
N VAL A 157 9.21 4.31 -1.54
CA VAL A 157 10.30 3.46 -0.99
C VAL A 157 11.03 4.19 0.14
N ARG A 158 11.29 5.49 0.01
CA ARG A 158 11.92 6.30 1.09
C ARG A 158 11.05 6.33 2.34
N GLU A 159 9.75 6.54 2.18
CA GLU A 159 8.79 6.54 3.27
C GLU A 159 8.75 5.18 3.98
N TRP A 160 8.67 4.09 3.22
CA TRP A 160 8.73 2.73 3.76
C TRP A 160 10.03 2.44 4.52
N ILE A 161 11.19 2.77 3.95
CA ILE A 161 12.49 2.59 4.62
C ILE A 161 12.53 3.37 5.94
N ALA A 162 11.99 4.59 5.97
CA ALA A 162 11.93 5.41 7.18
C ALA A 162 11.03 4.77 8.26
N GLN A 163 9.87 4.21 7.86
CA GLN A 163 8.95 3.51 8.76
C GLN A 163 9.62 2.27 9.39
N VAL A 164 10.19 1.37 8.57
CA VAL A 164 10.87 0.15 9.04
C VAL A 164 12.03 0.47 9.99
N ASN A 165 12.78 1.53 9.73
CA ASN A 165 13.87 1.94 10.61
C ASN A 165 13.39 2.54 11.93
N THR A 166 12.22 3.18 11.94
CA THR A 166 11.62 3.76 13.15
C THR A 166 11.05 2.68 14.05
N GLU A 167 10.40 1.66 13.48
CA GLU A 167 9.92 0.47 14.19
C GLU A 167 11.08 -0.28 14.86
N LYS A 168 12.17 -0.54 14.12
CA LYS A 168 13.37 -1.20 14.67
C LYS A 168 13.97 -0.45 15.85
N LYS A 169 14.04 0.88 15.78
CA LYS A 169 14.53 1.70 16.91
C LYS A 169 13.62 1.55 18.13
N HIS A 170 12.30 1.63 17.97
CA HIS A 170 11.35 1.45 19.08
C HIS A 170 11.42 0.05 19.69
N SER A 171 11.52 -1.00 18.88
CA SER A 171 11.70 -2.38 19.36
C SER A 171 13.02 -2.59 20.09
N GLN A 172 14.10 -1.94 19.65
CA GLN A 172 15.42 -2.04 20.28
C GLN A 172 15.45 -1.34 21.66
N PHE A 173 14.81 -0.17 21.80
CA PHE A 173 14.64 0.50 23.11
C PHE A 173 13.73 -0.29 24.07
N ALA A 174 12.69 -0.96 23.57
CA ALA A 174 11.86 -1.85 24.39
C ALA A 174 12.64 -3.07 24.92
N SER A 175 13.60 -3.60 24.14
CA SER A 175 14.44 -4.74 24.54
C SER A 175 15.63 -4.38 25.46
N ALA A 176 16.07 -3.12 25.46
CA ALA A 176 17.17 -2.64 26.28
C ALA A 176 16.76 -2.25 27.72
N SER A 177 15.46 -2.35 28.06
CA SER A 177 14.93 -1.96 29.38
C SER A 177 14.97 -3.09 30.42
N THR A 178 15.50 -4.27 30.10
CA THR A 178 15.50 -5.45 31.00
C THR A 178 16.84 -5.79 31.65
N SER A 179 17.85 -4.92 31.56
CA SER A 179 19.14 -5.16 32.24
C SER A 179 19.63 -3.95 33.00
N TRP A 180 18.85 -3.44 33.97
CA TRP A 180 19.39 -2.69 35.12
C TRP A 180 18.30 -2.47 36.19
N CYS A 181 18.26 -3.37 37.17
CA CYS A 181 17.64 -3.28 38.51
C CYS A 181 17.61 -4.71 39.07
N GLY A 182 18.19 -5.09 40.20
CA GLY A 182 18.99 -4.42 41.22
C GLY A 182 19.37 -5.52 42.22
N ASN A 183 20.59 -5.46 42.76
CA ASN A 183 21.01 -6.35 43.83
C ASN A 183 21.38 -5.45 45.02
N THR A 184 20.51 -5.38 46.03
CA THR A 184 20.82 -5.17 47.46
C THR A 184 19.53 -5.02 48.28
N ALA A 185 19.63 -5.43 49.54
CA ALA A 185 18.72 -5.22 50.67
C ALA A 185 17.68 -6.32 50.97
N ASN A 186 18.14 -7.24 51.81
CA ASN A 186 17.40 -8.09 52.73
C ASN A 186 16.80 -7.27 53.89
N ALA A 187 15.59 -7.63 54.34
CA ALA A 187 15.11 -7.71 55.75
C ALA A 187 13.62 -7.31 55.92
N GLY A 188 12.86 -8.11 56.67
CA GLY A 188 11.77 -7.59 57.51
C GLY A 188 10.33 -8.06 57.26
N ASN A 189 10.05 -9.33 57.57
CA ASN A 189 8.93 -9.81 58.40
C ASN A 189 7.63 -8.95 58.53
N ALA A 190 6.46 -9.50 58.15
CA ALA A 190 5.28 -9.61 59.04
C ALA A 190 4.06 -10.30 58.39
N ARG A 191 3.52 -11.23 59.18
CA ARG A 191 2.30 -12.08 59.12
C ARG A 191 0.98 -11.43 58.67
N THR A 192 0.10 -12.25 58.06
CA THR A 192 -1.31 -12.62 58.40
C THR A 192 -2.10 -12.94 57.11
N ARG A 193 -2.45 -14.19 56.76
CA ARG A 193 -3.54 -15.11 57.17
C ARG A 193 -4.97 -14.55 57.12
N LEU A 194 -5.75 -14.96 56.11
CA LEU A 194 -7.11 -15.56 56.11
C LEU A 194 -7.60 -15.55 54.64
N ASP A 195 -7.74 -16.65 53.90
CA ASP A 195 -8.60 -17.85 53.99
C ASP A 195 -10.04 -17.66 53.48
N ARG A 196 -10.45 -18.60 52.60
CA ARG A 196 -11.80 -19.00 52.11
C ARG A 196 -12.41 -18.32 50.87
N ARG A 197 -12.57 -19.09 49.76
CA ARG A 197 -13.74 -19.93 49.30
C ARG A 197 -14.77 -19.07 48.54
N ILE A 198 -15.51 -19.48 47.50
CA ILE A 198 -15.80 -20.71 46.76
C ILE A 198 -16.66 -20.29 45.53
N ALA A 199 -16.63 -21.10 44.45
CA ALA A 199 -17.63 -21.26 43.37
C ALA A 199 -17.94 -20.06 42.45
N GLY A 200 -18.30 -20.24 41.18
CA GLY A 200 -18.61 -21.46 40.44
C GLY A 200 -18.89 -21.16 38.95
N GLN A 201 -18.75 -22.23 38.18
CA GLN A 201 -19.35 -22.56 36.88
C GLN A 201 -20.22 -21.51 36.16
N HIS A 202 -19.95 -21.30 34.86
CA HIS A 202 -20.87 -21.81 33.83
C HIS A 202 -20.22 -21.84 32.43
N ARG A 203 -20.20 -23.04 31.83
CA ARG A 203 -20.08 -23.28 30.39
C ARG A 203 -21.45 -23.03 29.75
N SER A 204 -21.46 -22.53 28.52
CA SER A 204 -22.50 -22.82 27.53
C SER A 204 -21.87 -22.85 26.14
N HIS A 205 -22.26 -23.86 25.37
CA HIS A 205 -21.70 -24.32 24.11
C HIS A 205 -22.90 -24.70 23.25
N VAL A 206 -23.12 -24.09 22.07
CA VAL A 206 -23.98 -24.62 20.99
C VAL A 206 -23.73 -23.85 19.67
N PRO A 207 -24.16 -24.32 18.47
CA PRO A 207 -23.24 -24.82 17.44
C PRO A 207 -23.45 -24.23 16.02
N GLY A 208 -22.56 -24.65 15.11
CA GLY A 208 -22.76 -24.88 13.67
C GLY A 208 -23.72 -24.00 12.85
N GLN A 209 -23.17 -23.21 11.93
CA GLN A 209 -23.86 -22.83 10.69
C GLN A 209 -23.00 -23.08 9.46
N VAL A 210 -23.71 -23.52 8.42
CA VAL A 210 -23.28 -24.14 7.18
C VAL A 210 -22.89 -23.08 6.16
N LEU A 211 -21.73 -23.25 5.52
CA LEU A 211 -21.29 -22.42 4.39
C LEU A 211 -22.03 -22.83 3.11
N PRO A 212 -22.63 -21.92 2.33
CA PRO A 212 -23.01 -22.22 0.97
C PRO A 212 -21.80 -22.12 0.04
N SER A 213 -21.62 -23.17 -0.76
CA SER A 213 -20.64 -23.26 -1.83
C SER A 213 -21.07 -22.34 -2.98
N PHE A 214 -20.33 -21.26 -3.23
CA PHE A 214 -20.48 -20.45 -4.44
C PHE A 214 -19.43 -20.88 -5.47
N SER A 215 -19.88 -21.57 -6.51
CA SER A 215 -19.11 -21.75 -7.75
C SER A 215 -18.96 -20.39 -8.43
N VAL A 216 -17.75 -19.87 -8.46
CA VAL A 216 -17.41 -18.67 -9.24
C VAL A 216 -17.10 -19.12 -10.66
N MET A 217 -18.03 -18.87 -11.57
CA MET A 217 -17.84 -19.00 -13.00
C MET A 217 -17.03 -17.79 -13.49
N PHE A 218 -15.76 -18.01 -13.84
CA PHE A 218 -14.90 -17.00 -14.44
C PHE A 218 -15.35 -16.71 -15.88
N PRO A 219 -15.63 -15.46 -16.27
CA PRO A 219 -15.70 -15.10 -17.68
C PRO A 219 -14.29 -14.92 -18.24
N GLU A 220 -14.00 -15.56 -19.38
CA GLU A 220 -12.74 -15.44 -20.12
C GLU A 220 -12.40 -13.98 -20.48
N PRO A 221 -11.11 -13.60 -20.51
CA PRO A 221 -10.69 -12.27 -20.91
C PRO A 221 -10.85 -12.11 -22.44
N ARG A 222 -11.79 -11.25 -22.86
CA ARG A 222 -11.87 -10.78 -24.24
C ARG A 222 -10.63 -9.95 -24.56
N ARG A 223 -9.82 -10.44 -25.50
CA ARG A 223 -8.78 -9.70 -26.21
C ARG A 223 -9.41 -8.46 -26.86
N TRP A 224 -8.93 -7.27 -26.49
CA TRP A 224 -9.15 -6.07 -27.30
C TRP A 224 -7.93 -5.87 -28.19
N LEU A 225 -8.16 -6.00 -29.49
CA LEU A 225 -7.26 -5.64 -30.57
C LEU A 225 -7.39 -4.14 -30.85
N TYR A 226 -6.24 -3.53 -31.11
CA TYR A 226 -5.96 -2.14 -31.53
C TYR A 226 -6.01 -1.06 -30.45
#